data_AF-A0A6P0T277-F1
#
_entry.id   AF-A0A6P0T277-F1
#
_cell.length_a   1.000
_cell.length_b   1.000
_cell.length_c   1.000
_cell.angle_alpha   90.00
_cell.angle_beta   90.00
_cell.angle_gamma   90.00
#
_symmetry.space_group_name_H-M   'P 1'
#
loop_
_entity.id
_entity.type
_entity.pdbx_description
1 polymer ?
#
loop_
_entity_poly.entity_id
_entity_poly.type
_entity_poly.pdbx_seq_one_letter_code
_entity_poly.pdbx_strand_id
1 'polypeptide(L)' 'MATFLTMTQPQPSKVPQLQSPKFGFNDYAERLNGRAAMIGFILTLAIEYFTGQDLLTWLGLQ' A
#
# COMPACT_ATOMS: atom_id res chain seq x y z
N MET A 1 -53.39 -17.29 17.11
CA MET A 1 -52.53 -16.39 17.91
C MET A 1 -51.20 -17.11 18.14
N ALA A 2 -50.22 -16.87 17.26
CA ALA A 2 -48.95 -17.61 17.26
C ALA A 2 -47.89 -16.86 18.10
N THR A 3 -47.31 -17.56 19.05
CA THR A 3 -46.21 -17.10 19.92
C THR A 3 -44.93 -17.00 19.10
N PHE A 4 -44.42 -15.79 18.91
CA PHE A 4 -43.13 -15.53 18.25
C PHE A 4 -41.99 -15.91 19.21
N LEU A 5 -41.28 -16.99 18.92
CA LEU A 5 -40.05 -17.37 19.63
C LEU A 5 -38.92 -16.41 19.23
N THR A 6 -38.42 -15.63 20.19
CA THR A 6 -37.27 -14.74 20.01
C THR A 6 -35.99 -15.56 19.90
N MET A 7 -35.46 -15.72 18.68
CA MET A 7 -34.12 -16.27 18.46
C MET A 7 -33.07 -15.22 18.84
N THR A 8 -32.34 -15.42 19.94
CA THR A 8 -31.21 -14.58 20.34
C THR A 8 -30.03 -14.79 19.38
N GLN A 9 -29.89 -13.90 18.39
CA GLN A 9 -28.72 -13.87 17.52
C GLN A 9 -27.47 -13.46 18.34
N PRO A 10 -26.37 -14.23 18.33
CA PRO A 10 -25.12 -13.80 18.94
C PRO A 10 -24.58 -12.61 18.16
N GLN A 11 -24.67 -11.43 18.76
CA GLN A 11 -24.15 -10.21 18.15
C GLN A 11 -22.61 -10.22 18.26
N PRO A 12 -21.88 -9.95 17.16
CA PRO A 12 -20.43 -9.87 17.21
C PRO A 12 -20.00 -8.71 18.13
N SER A 13 -19.35 -9.05 19.24
CA SER A 13 -18.95 -8.08 20.28
C SER A 13 -17.88 -7.09 19.83
N LYS A 14 -17.25 -7.28 18.67
CA LYS A 14 -16.31 -6.32 18.08
C LYS A 14 -16.68 -6.08 16.62
N VAL A 15 -17.24 -4.91 16.34
CA VAL A 15 -17.25 -4.37 14.98
C VAL A 15 -15.79 -4.13 14.59
N PRO A 16 -15.29 -4.65 13.45
CA PRO A 16 -13.95 -4.32 12.98
C PRO A 16 -13.85 -2.81 12.84
N GLN A 17 -12.96 -2.19 13.61
CA GLN A 17 -12.64 -0.78 13.41
C GLN A 17 -11.85 -0.71 12.09
N LEU A 18 -12.56 -0.45 11.01
CA LEU A 18 -11.94 -0.13 9.72
C LEU A 18 -11.16 1.17 9.94
N GLN A 19 -9.85 1.06 10.11
CA GLN A 19 -8.97 2.22 10.15
C GLN A 19 -9.19 2.95 8.83
N SER A 20 -9.75 4.16 8.89
CA SER A 20 -9.94 4.99 7.72
C SER A 20 -8.59 5.13 7.01
N PRO A 21 -8.53 5.04 5.66
CA PRO A 21 -7.28 5.15 4.94
C PRO A 21 -6.57 6.44 5.38
N LYS A 22 -5.44 6.26 6.07
CA LYS A 22 -4.70 7.36 6.67
C LYS A 22 -3.93 8.03 5.53
N PHE A 23 -4.49 9.13 5.02
CA PHE A 23 -3.83 9.96 4.02
C PHE A 23 -2.70 10.78 4.67
N GLY A 24 -1.65 11.06 3.91
CA GLY A 24 -0.47 11.80 4.37
C GLY A 24 0.65 10.90 4.87
N PHE A 25 1.68 11.52 5.46
CA PHE A 25 2.85 10.83 5.98
C PHE A 25 2.49 10.01 7.23
N ASN A 26 2.55 8.70 7.10
CA ASN A 26 2.31 7.75 8.19
C ASN A 26 3.14 6.48 7.96
N ASP A 27 3.38 5.73 9.02
CA ASP A 27 4.29 4.56 9.01
C ASP A 27 4.00 3.55 7.89
N TYR A 28 2.72 3.34 7.54
CA TYR A 28 2.38 2.44 6.44
C TYR A 28 2.79 3.01 5.09
N ALA A 29 2.48 4.29 4.83
CA ALA A 29 2.86 4.97 3.61
C ALA A 29 4.38 5.08 3.46
N GLU A 30 5.10 5.37 4.55
CA GLU A 30 6.56 5.43 4.55
C GLU A 30 7.20 4.08 4.23
N ARG A 31 6.71 3.00 4.83
CA ARG A 31 7.18 1.63 4.53
C ARG A 31 6.88 1.23 3.09
N LEU A 32 5.69 1.58 2.58
CA LEU A 32 5.31 1.29 1.20
C LEU A 32 6.20 2.06 0.22
N ASN A 33 6.37 3.37 0.44
CA ASN A 33 7.23 4.23 -0.38
C ASN A 33 8.69 3.78 -0.34
N GLY A 34 9.20 3.39 0.83
CA GLY A 34 10.56 2.86 0.98
C GLY A 34 10.79 1.59 0.15
N ARG A 35 9.82 0.66 0.12
CA ARG A 35 9.90 -0.54 -0.73
C ARG A 35 9.86 -0.20 -2.21
N ALA A 36 8.97 0.71 -2.60
CA ALA A 36 8.90 1.19 -3.98
C ALA A 36 10.22 1.83 -4.42
N ALA A 37 10.87 2.60 -3.53
CA ALA A 37 12.18 3.19 -3.78
C ALA A 37 13.29 2.14 -3.96
N MET A 38 13.33 1.09 -3.12
CA MET A 38 14.31 0.00 -3.28
C MET A 38 14.15 -0.71 -4.63
N ILE A 39 12.91 -1.01 -5.02
CA ILE A 39 12.61 -1.63 -6.32
C ILE A 39 13.00 -0.69 -7.46
N GLY A 40 12.62 0.58 -7.38
CA GLY A 40 12.94 1.60 -8.37
C GLY A 40 14.45 1.75 -8.58
N PHE A 41 15.23 1.79 -7.50
CA PHE A 41 16.68 1.90 -7.57
C PHE A 41 17.34 0.69 -8.26
N ILE A 42 16.92 -0.54 -7.93
CA ILE A 42 17.44 -1.74 -8.60
C ILE A 42 17.04 -1.75 -10.07
N LEU A 43 15.79 -1.37 -10.38
CA LEU A 43 15.30 -1.33 -11.76
C LEU A 43 16.07 -0.29 -12.59
N THR A 44 16.36 0.87 -12.00
CA THR A 44 17.24 1.89 -12.57
C THR A 44 18.59 1.31 -12.98
N LEU A 45 19.29 0.63 -12.06
CA LEU A 45 20.60 0.04 -12.34
C LEU A 45 20.51 -1.04 -13.43
N ALA A 46 19.45 -1.84 -13.41
CA ALA A 46 19.22 -2.86 -14.44
C ALA A 46 19.01 -2.21 -15.81
N ILE A 47 18.18 -1.17 -15.91
CA ILE A 47 17.94 -0.45 -17.17
C ILE A 47 19.25 0.16 -17.68
N GLU A 48 19.98 0.89 -16.84
CA GLU A 48 21.28 1.49 -17.21
C GLU A 48 22.26 0.44 -17.76
N TYR A 49 22.34 -0.72 -17.10
CA TYR A 49 23.19 -1.82 -17.55
C TYR A 49 22.78 -2.37 -18.93
N PHE A 50 21.47 -2.52 -19.20
CA PHE A 50 20.99 -3.07 -20.47
C PHE A 50 20.96 -2.05 -21.61
N THR A 51 20.70 -0.77 -21.32
CA THR A 51 20.60 0.28 -22.34
C THR A 51 21.94 0.97 -22.59
N GLY A 52 22.86 0.92 -21.62
CA GLY A 52 24.09 1.72 -21.62
C GLY A 52 23.83 3.22 -21.52
N GLN A 53 22.63 3.63 -21.10
CA GLN A 53 22.25 5.04 -20.90
C GLN A 53 21.92 5.31 -19.44
N ASP A 54 22.61 6.29 -18.87
CA ASP A 54 22.38 6.75 -17.50
C ASP A 54 21.01 7.43 -17.36
N LEU A 55 20.45 7.36 -16.16
CA LEU A 55 19.21 8.07 -15.84
C LEU A 55 19.28 9.57 -16.09
N LEU A 56 20.44 10.19 -15.89
CA LEU A 56 20.61 11.63 -16.06
C LEU A 56 20.46 12.05 -17.53
N THR A 57 20.91 11.19 -18.46
CA THR A 57 20.69 11.36 -19.90
C THR A 57 19.20 11.31 -20.23
N TRP A 58 18.44 10.42 -19.59
CA TRP A 58 16.97 10.37 -19.74
C TRP A 58 16.26 11.61 -19.19
N LEU A 59 16.81 12.22 -18.15
CA LEU A 59 16.32 13.47 -17.58
C LEU A 59 16.78 14.71 -18.36
N GLY A 60 17.61 14.55 -19.40
CA GLY A 60 18.15 15.64 -20.22
C GLY A 60 19.19 16.50 -19.51
N LEU A 61 19.85 15.94 -18.48
CA LEU A 61 20.82 16.63 -17.64
C LEU A 61 22.29 16.29 -17.98
N GLN A 62 22.51 15.48 -19.02
CA GLN A 62 23.81 15.03 -19.53
C GLN A 62 23.82 15.00 -21.05
#